data_AF-A0A382RQX7-F1
#
_entry.id   AF-A0A382RQX7-F1
#
_cell.length_a   1.000
_cell.length_b   1.000
_cell.length_c   1.000
_cell.angle_alpha   90.00
_cell.angle_beta   90.00
_cell.angle_gamma   90.00
#
_symmetry.space_group_name_H-M   'P 1'
#
loop_
_entity.id
_entity.type
_entity.pdbx_description
1 polymer ?
#
loop_
_entity_poly.entity_id
_entity_poly.type
_entity_poly.pdbx_seq_one_letter_code
_entity_poly.pdbx_strand_id
1 'polypeptide(L)' 'MKAAILTESRKPLIIEDIALPDNLEFGQVLVDLEYSGICGAQINEIDAAKGPD' A
#
# COMPACT_ATOMS: atom_id res chain seq x y z
N MET A 1 -9.49 -7.03 4.53
CA MET A 1 -9.19 -7.04 3.08
C MET A 1 -7.72 -7.35 2.90
N LYS A 2 -7.31 -8.07 1.85
CA LYS A 2 -5.89 -8.36 1.63
C LYS A 2 -5.17 -7.17 1.01
N ALA A 3 -3.96 -6.90 1.46
CA ALA A 3 -3.09 -5.86 0.93
C ALA A 3 -1.64 -6.37 0.82
N ALA A 4 -0.87 -5.75 -0.09
CA ALA A 4 0.58 -5.92 -0.15
C ALA A 4 1.24 -4.77 0.63
N ILE A 5 2.01 -5.09 1.66
CA ILE A 5 2.52 -4.14 2.65
C ILE A 5 4.04 -4.14 2.63
N LEU A 6 4.65 -2.97 2.50
CA LEU A 6 6.09 -2.77 2.73
C LEU A 6 6.29 -2.48 4.21
N THR A 7 6.90 -3.39 4.96
CA THR A 7 7.18 -3.20 6.40
C THR A 7 8.60 -2.72 6.67
N GLU A 8 9.50 -2.92 5.71
CA GLU A 8 10.90 -2.52 5.80
C GLU A 8 11.46 -2.35 4.38
N SER A 9 12.25 -1.31 4.15
CA SER A 9 12.89 -1.06 2.87
C SER A 9 13.77 -2.24 2.44
N ARG A 10 13.84 -2.45 1.11
CA ARG A 10 14.63 -3.50 0.45
C ARG A 10 14.23 -4.92 0.85
N LYS A 11 13.04 -5.10 1.42
CA LYS A 11 12.42 -6.40 1.66
C LYS A 11 11.22 -6.60 0.73
N PRO A 12 10.88 -7.87 0.40
CA PRO A 12 9.65 -8.16 -0.31
C PRO A 12 8.42 -7.64 0.44
N LEU A 13 7.39 -7.25 -0.31
CA LEU A 13 6.08 -6.93 0.27
C LEU A 13 5.50 -8.19 0.91
N ILE A 14 4.88 -8.03 2.08
CA ILE A 14 4.11 -9.10 2.72
C ILE A 14 2.65 -8.98 2.32
N ILE A 15 1.97 -10.12 2.19
CA ILE A 15 0.53 -10.16 1.95
C ILE A 15 -0.17 -10.40 3.28
N GLU A 16 -0.99 -9.45 3.71
CA GLU A 16 -1.69 -9.52 4.99
C GLU A 16 -3.10 -8.95 4.90
N ASP A 17 -3.96 -9.36 5.84
CA ASP A 17 -5.32 -8.83 5.96
C ASP A 17 -5.32 -7.56 6.82
N ILE A 18 -5.87 -6.47 6.28
CA ILE A 18 -6.10 -5.21 7.00
C ILE A 18 -7.57 -5.03 7.33
N ALA A 19 -7.84 -4.37 8.45
CA ALA A 19 -9.18 -3.90 8.80
C ALA A 19 -9.49 -2.62 8.02
N LEU A 20 -10.73 -2.52 7.54
CA LEU A 20 -11.28 -1.26 7.05
C LEU A 20 -11.80 -0.43 8.23
N PRO A 21 -11.81 0.91 8.13
CA PRO A 21 -12.45 1.74 9.14
C PRO A 21 -13.96 1.42 9.20
N ASP A 22 -14.53 1.52 10.40
CA ASP A 22 -15.96 1.23 10.62
C ASP A 22 -16.88 2.25 9.93
N ASN A 23 -16.39 3.48 9.72
CA ASN A 23 -17.14 4.56 9.09
C ASN A 23 -16.23 5.39 8.17
N LEU A 24 -16.81 5.97 7.13
CA LEU A 24 -16.15 6.95 6.27
C LEU A 24 -16.42 8.37 6.76
N GLU A 25 -15.42 9.24 6.64
CA GLU A 25 -15.57 10.67 6.91
C GLU A 25 -16.19 11.41 5.70
N PHE A 26 -16.66 12.63 5.93
CA PHE A 26 -17.25 13.45 4.87
C PHE A 26 -16.28 13.61 3.69
N GLY A 27 -16.71 13.17 2.50
CA GLY A 27 -15.94 13.24 1.26
C GLY A 27 -15.05 12.03 0.96
N GLN A 28 -14.98 11.04 1.86
CA GLN A 28 -14.26 9.79 1.58
C GLN A 28 -15.14 8.80 0.80
N VAL A 29 -14.50 7.98 -0.04
CA VAL A 29 -15.15 6.92 -0.81
C VAL A 29 -14.36 5.63 -0.61
N LEU A 30 -15.05 4.56 -0.21
CA LEU A 30 -14.49 3.22 -0.22
C LEU A 30 -14.61 2.64 -1.64
N VAL A 31 -13.48 2.22 -2.20
CA VAL A 31 -13.41 1.67 -3.55
C VAL A 31 -12.97 0.22 -3.48
N ASP A 32 -13.67 -0.64 -4.22
CA ASP A 32 -13.23 -2.01 -4.46
C ASP A 32 -12.28 -2.05 -5.67
N LEU A 33 -11.10 -2.64 -5.49
CA LEU A 33 -10.02 -2.61 -6.48
C LEU A 33 -9.97 -3.94 -7.24
N GLU A 34 -10.41 -3.93 -8.50
CA GLU A 34 -10.29 -5.08 -9.41
C GLU A 34 -8.87 -5.24 -9.96
N TYR A 35 -8.19 -4.13 -10.24
CA TYR A 35 -6.85 -4.11 -10.83
C TYR A 35 -6.03 -2.94 -10.30
N SER A 36 -4.72 -3.15 -10.13
CA SER A 36 -3.75 -2.11 -9.83
C SER A 36 -2.49 -2.31 -10.67
N GLY A 37 -1.81 -1.21 -10.99
CA GLY A 37 -0.49 -1.22 -11.61
C GLY A 37 0.58 -0.77 -10.61
N ILE A 38 1.83 -1.06 -10.90
CA ILE A 38 2.98 -0.55 -10.16
C ILE A 38 3.60 0.65 -10.90
N CYS A 39 3.69 1.78 -10.21
CA CYS A 39 4.40 2.97 -10.67
C CYS A 39 5.88 2.84 -10.34
N GLY A 40 6.77 3.38 -11.18
CA GLY A 40 8.21 3.41 -10.90
C GLY A 40 8.57 4.11 -9.57
N ALA A 41 7.73 5.07 -9.11
CA ALA A 41 7.91 5.69 -7.81
C ALA A 41 7.76 4.70 -6.64
N GLN A 42 6.84 3.74 -6.74
CA GLN A 42 6.64 2.72 -5.70
C GLN A 42 7.83 1.76 -5.63
N ILE A 43 8.47 1.47 -6.77
CA ILE A 43 9.71 0.68 -6.81
C ILE A 43 10.84 1.45 -6.09
N ASN A 44 10.95 2.77 -6.31
CA ASN A 44 11.93 3.59 -5.62
C ASN A 44 11.73 3.63 -4.09
N GLU A 45 10.48 3.58 -3.62
CA GLU A 45 10.15 3.47 -2.19
C GLU A 45 10.61 2.12 -1.64
N ILE A 46 10.30 1.02 -2.34
CA ILE A 46 10.77 -0.34 -1.97
C ILE A 46 12.30 -0.36 -1.87
N ASP A 47 13.02 0.26 -2.81
CA ASP A 47 14.49 0.25 -2.85
C ASP A 47 15.16 1.28 -1.90
N ALA A 48 14.37 2.13 -1.24
CA ALA A 48 14.85 3.28 -0.45
C ALA A 48 15.80 4.19 -1.25
N ALA A 49 15.44 4.48 -2.51
CA ALA A 49 16.27 5.28 -3.42
C ALA A 49 16.43 6.74 -2.97
N LYS A 50 15.51 7.25 -2.14
CA LYS A 50 15.50 8.63 -1.61
C LYS A 50 15.94 8.74 -0.14
N GLY A 51 16.46 7.65 0.44
CA GLY A 51 16.69 7.53 1.88
C GLY A 51 15.73 6.53 2.53
N PRO A 52 15.89 6.27 3.84
CA PRO A 52 14.94 5.44 4.58
C PRO A 52 13.54 6.05 4.56
N ASP A 53 12.53 5.17 4.56
CA ASP A 53 11.11 5.51 4.69
C ASP A 53 10.80 6.12 6.06
#